data_AF-A0A7E4V8W0-F1
#
_entry.id   AF-A0A7E4V8W0-F1
#
_cell.length_a   1.000
_cell.length_b   1.000
_cell.length_c   1.000
_cell.angle_alpha   90.00
_cell.angle_beta   90.00
_cell.angle_gamma   90.00
#
_symmetry.space_group_name_H-M   'P 1'
#
loop_
_entity.id
_entity.type
_entity.pdbx_description
1 polymer ?
#
loop_
_entity_poly.entity_id
_entity_poly.type
_entity_poly.pdbx_seq_one_letter_code
_entity_poly.pdbx_strand_id
1 'polypeptide(L)'
;MPGFSFDISGFVSVKVHDPRHIVYHTIGLFLTMLSSTIVLISFLKFWNFARHNRIHLSEATKEAMTQMSIILSIQATVPFILCFVPISVFMLSSFLFHEDSIIPMMTIPAISLFPIINSILVTVFMKSYRNFILLKLEKVMNVLCVKSK
;
A
#
# COMPACT_ATOMS: atom_id res chain seq x y z
N MET A 1 -3.73 -23.59 -29.79
CA MET A 1 -3.60 -22.73 -28.59
C MET A 1 -3.54 -23.64 -27.37
N PRO A 2 -2.40 -23.79 -26.69
CA PRO A 2 -2.36 -24.61 -25.49
C PRO A 2 -3.06 -23.85 -24.34
N GLY A 3 -4.06 -24.49 -23.75
CA GLY A 3 -4.81 -23.97 -22.61
C GLY A 3 -3.94 -23.93 -21.36
N PHE A 4 -3.85 -22.75 -20.76
CA PHE A 4 -3.14 -22.54 -19.50
C PHE A 4 -4.07 -22.96 -18.35
N SER A 5 -4.05 -24.25 -18.02
CA SER A 5 -4.76 -24.77 -16.84
C SER A 5 -3.96 -24.39 -15.60
N PHE A 6 -4.42 -23.38 -14.87
CA PHE A 6 -3.88 -23.02 -13.56
C PHE A 6 -4.32 -24.10 -12.57
N ASP A 7 -3.42 -25.00 -12.21
CA ASP A 7 -3.67 -26.05 -11.22
C ASP A 7 -3.65 -25.43 -9.82
N ILE A 8 -4.85 -25.17 -9.28
CA ILE A 8 -5.07 -24.60 -7.94
C ILE A 8 -5.12 -25.74 -6.88
N SER A 9 -5.04 -27.02 -7.29
CA SER A 9 -5.20 -28.15 -6.37
C SER A 9 -4.09 -28.22 -5.31
N GLY A 10 -2.93 -27.62 -5.55
CA GLY A 10 -1.85 -27.47 -4.55
C GLY A 10 -2.14 -26.46 -3.43
N PHE A 11 -3.09 -25.53 -3.62
CA PHE A 11 -3.44 -24.51 -2.61
C PHE A 11 -4.58 -24.96 -1.68
N VAL A 12 -5.28 -26.04 -2.01
CA VAL A 12 -6.57 -26.42 -1.38
C VAL A 12 -6.44 -27.54 -0.34
N SER A 13 -5.30 -28.22 -0.22
CA SER A 13 -5.16 -29.32 0.75
C SER A 13 -4.27 -28.95 1.95
N VAL A 14 -4.59 -27.87 2.66
CA VAL A 14 -4.09 -27.69 4.03
C VAL A 14 -4.95 -28.55 4.95
N LYS A 15 -4.46 -29.78 5.20
CA LYS A 15 -5.11 -30.72 6.11
C LYS A 15 -5.01 -30.16 7.54
N VAL A 16 -6.15 -29.69 8.04
CA VAL A 16 -6.35 -29.16 9.38
C VAL A 16 -6.12 -30.27 10.41
N HIS A 17 -4.97 -30.22 11.11
CA HIS A 17 -4.76 -30.48 12.55
C HIS A 17 -3.25 -30.56 12.88
N ASP A 18 -2.41 -29.71 12.28
CA ASP A 18 -0.99 -29.66 12.63
C ASP A 18 -0.74 -28.50 13.61
N PRO A 19 -0.22 -28.74 14.83
CA PRO A 19 0.04 -27.69 15.82
C PRO A 19 0.95 -26.57 15.28
N ARG A 20 1.72 -26.84 14.22
CA ARG A 20 2.53 -25.84 13.52
C ARG A 20 1.71 -24.70 12.94
N HIS A 21 0.50 -24.93 12.43
CA HIS A 21 -0.36 -23.88 11.88
C HIS A 21 -0.77 -22.84 12.93
N ILE A 22 -1.13 -23.29 14.14
CA ILE A 22 -1.49 -22.41 15.25
C ILE A 22 -0.31 -21.53 15.65
N VAL A 23 0.90 -22.11 15.67
CA VAL A 23 2.14 -21.38 15.95
C VAL A 23 2.39 -20.30 14.90
N TYR A 24 2.26 -20.61 13.60
CA TYR A 24 2.43 -19.62 12.52
C TYR A 24 1.40 -18.49 12.56
N HIS A 25 0.12 -18.79 12.83
CA HIS A 25 -0.92 -17.75 12.96
C HIS A 25 -0.67 -16.85 14.17
N THR A 26 -0.24 -17.42 15.30
CA THR A 26 0.07 -16.65 16.52
C THR A 26 1.26 -15.72 16.30
N ILE A 27 2.34 -16.24 15.69
CA ILE A 27 3.51 -15.43 15.32
C ILE A 27 3.13 -14.35 14.30
N GLY A 28 2.31 -14.69 13.31
CA GLY A 28 1.82 -13.76 12.28
C GLY A 28 1.03 -12.60 12.89
N LEU A 29 0.06 -12.89 13.76
CA LEU A 29 -0.72 -11.89 14.49
C LEU A 29 0.18 -10.97 15.32
N PHE A 30 1.12 -11.54 16.07
CA PHE A 30 2.05 -10.77 16.88
C PHE A 30 2.93 -9.83 16.04
N LEU A 31 3.47 -10.32 14.92
CA LEU A 31 4.26 -9.51 13.99
C LEU A 31 3.43 -8.39 13.36
N THR A 32 2.18 -8.67 12.95
CA THR A 32 1.30 -7.62 12.41
C THR A 32 0.98 -6.55 13.45
N MET A 33 0.71 -6.92 14.70
CA MET A 33 0.43 -5.98 15.79
C MET A 33 1.64 -5.11 16.12
N LEU A 34 2.84 -5.71 16.19
CA LEU A 34 4.08 -4.95 16.38
C LEU A 34 4.31 -3.98 15.22
N SER A 35 4.16 -4.46 13.99
CA SER A 35 4.36 -3.64 12.78
C SER A 35 3.39 -2.46 12.73
N SER A 36 2.09 -2.67 12.99
CA SER A 36 1.11 -1.58 13.01
C SER A 36 1.40 -0.56 14.11
N THR A 37 1.88 -1.02 15.26
CA THR A 37 2.22 -0.12 16.39
C THR A 37 3.42 0.76 16.04
N ILE A 38 4.46 0.19 15.40
CA ILE A 38 5.62 0.95 14.92
C ILE A 38 5.21 1.99 13.88
N VAL A 39 4.34 1.62 12.93
CA VAL A 39 3.81 2.55 11.92
C VAL A 39 3.04 3.69 12.58
N LEU A 40 2.18 3.39 13.55
CA LEU A 40 1.39 4.39 14.27
C LEU A 40 2.28 5.36 15.05
N ILE A 41 3.26 4.85 15.81
CA ILE A 41 4.22 5.68 16.56
C ILE A 41 5.04 6.55 15.62
N SER A 42 5.54 5.98 14.52
CA SER A 42 6.29 6.70 13.50
C SER A 42 5.47 7.84 12.90
N PHE A 43 4.20 7.58 12.60
CA PHE A 43 3.28 8.57 12.07
C PHE A 43 3.02 9.71 13.08
N LEU A 44 2.74 9.38 14.34
CA LEU A 44 2.52 10.39 15.40
C LEU A 44 3.77 11.24 15.64
N LYS A 45 4.96 10.62 15.67
CA LYS A 45 6.24 11.31 15.84
C LYS A 45 6.53 12.22 14.65
N PHE A 46 6.28 11.76 13.43
CA PHE A 46 6.40 12.56 12.22
C PHE A 46 5.44 13.75 12.23
N TRP A 47 4.19 13.54 12.62
CA TRP A 47 3.19 14.61 12.70
C TRP A 47 3.60 15.70 13.70
N ASN A 48 4.07 15.29 14.88
CA ASN A 48 4.59 16.21 15.89
C ASN A 48 5.84 16.96 15.41
N PHE A 49 6.77 16.26 14.75
CA PHE A 49 7.96 16.86 14.16
C PHE A 49 7.61 17.89 13.07
N ALA A 50 6.70 17.55 12.17
CA ALA A 50 6.23 18.45 11.11
C ALA A 50 5.53 19.69 11.68
N ARG A 51 4.76 19.52 12.76
CA ARG A 51 4.11 20.64 13.47
C ARG A 51 5.13 21.56 14.14
N HIS A 52 6.17 21.02 14.77
CA HIS A 52 7.19 21.80 15.48
C HIS A 52 8.09 22.58 14.51
N ASN A 53 8.56 21.94 13.43
CA ASN A 53 9.49 22.58 12.49
C ASN A 53 8.82 23.58 11.55
N ARG A 54 7.48 23.57 11.42
CA ARG A 54 6.73 24.57 10.63
C ARG A 54 6.94 26.01 11.10
N ILE A 55 7.40 26.23 12.33
CA ILE A 55 7.59 27.55 12.95
C ILE A 55 8.94 28.18 12.54
N HIS A 56 9.93 27.38 12.12
CA HIS A 56 11.32 27.84 11.90
C HIS A 56 11.77 27.91 10.43
N LEU A 57 10.86 27.69 9.47
CA LEU A 57 11.19 27.58 8.05
C LEU A 57 10.83 28.85 7.27
N SER A 58 11.64 29.19 6.25
CA SER A 58 11.28 30.20 5.26
C SER A 58 10.01 29.79 4.49
N GLU A 59 9.24 30.77 3.99
CA GLU A 59 7.94 30.50 3.33
C GLU A 59 8.05 29.52 2.15
N ALA A 60 9.12 29.59 1.35
CA ALA A 60 9.37 28.63 0.27
C ALA A 60 9.63 27.19 0.78
N THR A 61 10.40 27.03 1.85
CA THR A 61 10.70 25.72 2.44
C THR A 61 9.48 25.14 3.17
N LYS A 62 8.65 26.01 3.77
CA LYS A 62 7.39 25.65 4.43
C LYS A 62 6.37 25.08 3.45
N GLU A 63 6.27 25.63 2.24
CA GLU A 63 5.38 25.09 1.21
C GLU A 63 5.86 23.70 0.75
N ALA A 64 7.16 23.53 0.48
CA ALA A 64 7.74 22.24 0.10
C ALA A 64 7.58 21.17 1.21
N MET A 65 7.87 21.52 2.47
CA MET A 65 7.67 20.63 3.62
C MET A 65 6.21 20.24 3.82
N THR A 66 5.28 21.16 3.57
CA THR A 66 3.83 20.87 3.68
C THR A 66 3.41 19.87 2.63
N GLN A 67 3.85 20.03 1.38
CA GLN A 67 3.56 19.08 0.31
C GLN A 67 4.14 17.70 0.62
N MET A 68 5.40 17.64 1.07
CA MET A 68 6.04 16.37 1.46
C MET A 68 5.32 15.69 2.62
N SER A 69 4.86 16.47 3.62
CA SER A 69 4.12 15.94 4.77
C SER A 69 2.75 15.39 4.38
N ILE A 70 2.04 16.04 3.45
CA ILE A 70 0.76 15.54 2.92
C ILE A 70 0.97 14.23 2.18
N ILE A 71 1.98 14.16 1.31
CA ILE A 71 2.29 12.95 0.53
C ILE A 71 2.66 11.79 1.46
N LEU A 72 3.54 12.03 2.43
CA LEU A 72 3.93 11.03 3.42
C LEU A 72 2.72 10.53 4.24
N SER A 73 1.79 11.43 4.57
CA SER A 73 0.57 11.04 5.28
C SER A 73 -0.34 10.16 4.44
N ILE A 74 -0.52 10.48 3.15
CA ILE A 74 -1.27 9.66 2.21
C ILE A 74 -0.59 8.29 2.03
N GLN A 75 0.72 8.27 1.79
CA GLN A 75 1.51 7.05 1.63
C GLN A 75 1.52 6.17 2.88
N ALA A 76 1.39 6.74 4.08
CA ALA A 76 1.28 5.97 5.32
C ALA A 76 -0.13 5.40 5.52
N THR A 77 -1.17 6.11 5.07
CA THR A 77 -2.57 5.70 5.24
C THR A 77 -2.97 4.58 4.27
N VAL A 78 -2.46 4.61 3.04
CA VAL A 78 -2.77 3.63 1.99
C VAL A 78 -2.40 2.18 2.36
N PRO A 79 -1.17 1.83 2.79
CA PRO A 79 -0.83 0.47 3.22
C PRO A 79 -1.60 0.05 4.47
N PHE A 80 -1.97 1.01 5.34
CA PHE A 80 -2.79 0.71 6.51
C PHE A 80 -4.16 0.18 6.08
N ILE A 81 -4.80 0.81 5.10
CA ILE A 81 -6.12 0.41 4.61
C ILE A 81 -6.03 -0.82 3.68
N LEU A 82 -5.11 -0.82 2.71
CA LEU A 82 -5.05 -1.83 1.65
C LEU A 82 -4.30 -3.11 2.04
N CYS A 83 -3.41 -3.06 3.04
CA CYS A 83 -2.61 -4.22 3.43
C CYS A 83 -2.91 -4.64 4.87
N PHE A 84 -2.84 -3.72 5.84
CA PHE A 84 -3.02 -4.10 7.25
C PHE A 84 -4.43 -4.61 7.55
N VAL A 85 -5.48 -3.97 7.03
CA VAL A 85 -6.87 -4.41 7.27
C VAL A 85 -7.12 -5.80 6.65
N PRO A 86 -6.84 -6.07 5.36
CA PRO A 86 -7.08 -7.39 4.77
C PRO A 86 -6.25 -8.50 5.41
N ILE A 87 -4.98 -8.22 5.76
CA ILE A 87 -4.12 -9.18 6.45
C ILE A 87 -4.66 -9.50 7.85
N SER A 88 -5.12 -8.47 8.59
CA SER A 88 -5.68 -8.66 9.93
C SER A 88 -6.98 -9.46 9.88
N VAL A 89 -7.86 -9.18 8.90
CA VAL A 89 -9.09 -9.93 8.67
C VAL A 89 -8.80 -11.38 8.28
N PHE A 90 -7.83 -11.61 7.41
CA PHE A 90 -7.39 -12.94 7.03
C PHE A 90 -6.87 -13.74 8.22
N MET A 91 -5.94 -13.16 9.00
CA MET A 91 -5.39 -13.82 10.19
C MET A 91 -6.46 -14.11 11.24
N LEU A 92 -7.40 -13.19 11.46
CA LEU A 92 -8.49 -13.37 12.42
C LEU A 92 -9.51 -14.42 11.95
N SER A 93 -9.89 -14.42 10.68
CA SER A 93 -10.79 -15.44 10.13
C SER A 93 -10.15 -16.83 10.16
N SER A 94 -8.88 -16.96 9.76
CA SER A 94 -8.17 -18.24 9.85
C SER A 94 -8.09 -18.77 11.28
N PHE A 95 -8.03 -17.89 12.29
CA PHE A 95 -8.04 -18.28 13.70
C PHE A 95 -9.43 -18.70 14.21
N LEU A 96 -10.50 -18.02 13.78
CA LEU A 96 -11.86 -18.24 14.28
C LEU A 96 -12.62 -19.34 13.53
N PHE A 97 -12.53 -19.39 12.20
CA PHE A 97 -13.39 -20.19 11.35
C PHE A 97 -12.72 -21.45 10.78
N HIS A 98 -11.41 -21.61 10.98
CA HIS A 98 -10.57 -22.78 10.61
C HIS A 98 -10.56 -23.21 9.13
N GLU A 99 -11.54 -22.82 8.32
CA GLU A 99 -11.62 -23.17 6.90
C GLU A 99 -12.37 -22.08 6.11
N ASP A 100 -11.64 -21.14 5.51
CA ASP A 100 -12.20 -20.27 4.49
C ASP A 100 -11.20 -20.08 3.34
N SER A 101 -11.44 -20.79 2.23
CA SER A 101 -10.60 -20.73 1.01
C SER A 101 -10.77 -19.43 0.22
N ILE A 102 -11.85 -18.68 0.47
CA ILE A 102 -12.21 -17.47 -0.29
C ILE A 102 -11.41 -16.23 0.17
N ILE A 103 -11.12 -16.12 1.47
CA ILE A 103 -10.40 -14.95 2.01
C ILE A 103 -8.96 -14.85 1.48
N PRO A 104 -8.13 -15.91 1.46
CA PRO A 104 -6.78 -15.80 0.88
C PRO A 104 -6.81 -15.44 -0.61
N MET A 105 -7.82 -15.89 -1.37
CA MET A 105 -7.99 -15.51 -2.78
C MET A 105 -8.24 -14.02 -2.98
N MET A 106 -8.85 -13.32 -2.01
CA MET A 106 -9.10 -11.87 -2.08
C MET A 106 -7.93 -11.05 -1.52
N THR A 107 -7.24 -11.58 -0.52
CA THR A 107 -6.13 -10.88 0.15
C THR A 107 -4.85 -10.83 -0.70
N ILE A 108 -4.53 -11.90 -1.44
CA ILE A 108 -3.30 -11.95 -2.27
C ILE A 108 -3.30 -10.89 -3.39
N PRO A 109 -4.37 -10.74 -4.20
CA PRO A 109 -4.44 -9.68 -5.20
C PRO A 109 -4.36 -8.28 -4.58
N ALA A 110 -5.04 -8.04 -3.46
CA ALA A 110 -5.02 -6.75 -2.78
C ALA A 110 -3.59 -6.32 -2.37
N ILE A 111 -2.81 -7.25 -1.80
CA ILE A 111 -1.41 -7.02 -1.44
C ILE A 111 -0.54 -6.82 -2.70
N SER A 112 -0.78 -7.59 -3.76
CA SER A 112 0.01 -7.50 -5.00
C SER A 112 -0.18 -6.18 -5.75
N LEU A 113 -1.36 -5.56 -5.64
CA LEU A 113 -1.68 -4.28 -6.29
C LEU A 113 -1.20 -3.07 -5.49
N PHE A 114 -0.89 -3.22 -4.20
CA PHE A 114 -0.40 -2.15 -3.34
C PHE A 114 0.77 -1.34 -3.94
N PRO A 115 1.89 -1.95 -4.41
CA PRO A 115 3.00 -1.16 -4.94
C PRO A 115 2.59 -0.33 -6.16
N ILE A 116 1.73 -0.87 -7.03
CA ILE A 116 1.21 -0.18 -8.21
C ILE A 116 0.34 1.01 -7.80
N ILE A 117 -0.61 0.80 -6.89
CA ILE A 117 -1.50 1.84 -6.38
C ILE A 117 -0.69 2.94 -5.67
N ASN A 118 0.28 2.55 -4.85
CA ASN A 118 1.15 3.48 -4.13
C ASN A 118 1.94 4.36 -5.11
N SER A 119 2.56 3.78 -6.16
CA SER A 119 3.24 4.55 -7.19
C SER A 119 2.32 5.53 -7.91
N ILE A 120 1.10 5.11 -8.29
CA ILE A 120 0.11 5.98 -8.94
C ILE A 120 -0.28 7.14 -8.02
N LEU A 121 -0.60 6.86 -6.75
CA LEU A 121 -1.01 7.87 -5.79
C LEU A 121 0.09 8.92 -5.59
N VAL A 122 1.35 8.52 -5.46
CA VAL A 122 2.47 9.45 -5.35
C VAL A 122 2.54 10.37 -6.57
N THR A 123 2.42 9.81 -7.77
CA THR A 123 2.46 10.57 -9.01
C THR A 123 1.31 11.57 -9.12
N VAL A 124 0.10 11.20 -8.68
CA VAL A 124 -1.10 12.05 -8.75
C VAL A 124 -1.08 13.17 -7.70
N PHE A 125 -0.68 12.85 -6.46
CA PHE A 125 -0.75 13.77 -5.33
C PHE A 125 0.46 14.71 -5.23
N MET A 126 1.59 14.35 -5.83
CA MET A 126 2.79 15.19 -5.80
C MET A 126 2.76 16.23 -6.93
N LYS A 127 2.47 17.49 -6.58
CA LYS A 127 2.37 18.63 -7.51
C LYS A 127 3.55 18.71 -8.51
N SER A 128 4.79 18.51 -8.06
CA SER A 128 5.96 18.50 -8.96
C SER A 128 5.87 17.42 -10.04
N TYR A 129 5.48 16.20 -9.68
CA TYR A 129 5.36 15.11 -10.66
C TYR A 129 4.19 15.32 -11.60
N ARG A 130 3.04 15.78 -11.07
CA ARG A 130 1.87 16.08 -11.90
C ARG A 130 2.18 17.15 -12.94
N ASN A 131 2.80 18.25 -12.54
CA ASN A 131 3.16 19.32 -13.47
C ASN A 131 4.19 18.86 -14.51
N PHE A 132 5.17 18.07 -14.09
CA PHE A 132 6.15 17.48 -15.00
C PHE A 132 5.51 16.57 -16.07
N ILE A 133 4.55 15.73 -15.66
CA ILE A 133 3.83 14.83 -16.57
C ILE A 133 2.93 15.60 -17.53
N LEU A 134 2.18 16.59 -17.03
CA LEU A 134 1.33 17.44 -17.87
C LEU A 134 2.15 18.18 -18.92
N LEU A 135 3.29 18.76 -18.54
CA LEU A 135 4.20 19.43 -19.49
C LEU A 135 4.77 18.47 -20.53
N LYS A 136 5.13 17.24 -20.15
CA LYS A 136 5.58 16.22 -21.10
C LYS A 136 4.46 15.77 -22.04
N LEU A 137 3.25 15.57 -21.52
CA LEU A 137 2.08 15.17 -22.32
C LEU A 137 1.72 16.25 -23.35
N GLU A 138 1.74 17.51 -22.95
CA GLU A 138 1.50 18.64 -23.85
C GLU A 138 2.55 18.68 -24.97
N LYS A 139 3.82 18.46 -24.65
CA LYS A 139 4.90 18.37 -25.65
C LYS A 139 4.69 17.21 -26.62
N VAL A 140 4.31 16.03 -26.13
CA VAL A 140 4.05 14.85 -26.96
C VAL A 140 2.84 15.05 -27.87
N MET A 141 1.74 15.60 -27.35
CA MET A 141 0.56 15.95 -28.17
C MET A 141 0.92 16.97 -29.25
N ASN A 142 1.70 18.00 -28.93
CA ASN A 142 2.12 19.01 -29.92
C ASN A 142 2.98 18.38 -31.03
N VAL A 143 3.87 17.44 -30.69
CA VAL A 143 4.67 16.70 -31.70
C VAL A 143 3.78 15.80 -32.56
N LEU A 144 2.80 15.10 -31.98
CA LEU A 144 1.88 14.24 -32.74
C LEU A 144 0.94 15.03 -33.65
N CYS A 145 0.42 16.18 -33.18
CA CYS A 145 -0.40 17.09 -33.99
C CYS A 145 0.38 17.70 -35.16
N VAL A 146 1.65 18.04 -34.97
CA VAL A 146 2.52 18.56 -36.04
C VAL A 146 2.86 17.48 -37.07
N LYS A 147 2.97 16.21 -36.66
CA LYS A 147 3.30 15.10 -37.57
C LYS A 147 2.10 14.58 -38.38
N SER A 148 0.88 15.06 -38.08
CA SER A 148 -0.37 14.68 -38.76
C SER A 148 -0.82 15.69 -39.83
N LYS A 149 -0.06 16.76 -40.07
CA LYS A 149 -0.24 17.71 -41.18
C LYS A 149 0.82 17.47 -42.25
#